data_AF-A0A975QKT3-F1
#
_entry.id   AF-A0A975QKT3-F1
#
_cell.length_a   1.000
_cell.length_b   1.000
_cell.length_c   1.000
_cell.angle_alpha   90.00
_cell.angle_beta   90.00
_cell.angle_gamma   90.00
#
_symmetry.space_group_name_H-M   'P 1'
#
loop_
_entity.id
_entity.type
_entity.pdbx_description
1 polymer ?
#
loop_
_entity_poly.entity_id
_entity_poly.type
_entity_poly.pdbx_seq_one_letter_code
_entity_poly.pdbx_strand_id
1 'polypeptide(L)'
;MHAGPDRPEREVERSDPRAPADRPPRRVEREPDNARRVTLTIALVVTFLFLLVTAGGIGWFLSGADGDGSGTRDDAASDDTAEESEPTTGSGPPPGGEGSVTDSRSGLAYVLPGEGWARLGDDQVPAEYSSYTVFGSEDDPDAMIVTGTEELGPLEPIAATGLSLATEMAGELVTGGADLRIEPSEETTLDDRPAFGATLGDPSDGNGYGRFLVVQVTDDRGAFMLGLNTSGDEEATAGIDAAFDTLGTV
;
A
#
# COMPACT_ATOMS: atom_id res chain seq x y z
N MET A 1 -34.93 2.06 79.26
CA MET A 1 -34.02 2.22 80.43
C MET A 1 -33.34 0.88 80.62
N HIS A 2 -32.03 0.69 80.75
CA HIS A 2 -30.82 1.49 80.63
C HIS A 2 -29.67 0.45 80.51
N ALA A 3 -28.54 0.83 79.93
CA ALA A 3 -27.47 -0.05 79.48
C ALA A 3 -26.42 -0.43 80.55
N GLY A 4 -25.69 -1.51 80.27
CA GLY A 4 -24.27 -1.74 80.62
C GLY A 4 -23.99 -2.93 81.56
N PRO A 5 -22.74 -3.44 81.64
CA PRO A 5 -21.61 -3.42 80.68
C PRO A 5 -20.89 -4.82 80.60
N ASP A 6 -19.65 -4.83 80.12
CA ASP A 6 -18.57 -5.83 80.32
C ASP A 6 -18.13 -6.71 79.12
N ARG A 7 -17.02 -6.27 78.50
CA ARG A 7 -16.02 -7.13 77.83
C ARG A 7 -15.15 -7.82 78.90
N PRO A 8 -14.52 -8.97 78.56
CA PRO A 8 -13.06 -8.91 78.40
C PRO A 8 -12.49 -9.78 77.26
N GLU A 9 -11.20 -9.54 77.04
CA GLU A 9 -10.29 -9.94 75.97
C GLU A 9 -9.94 -11.43 75.91
N ARG A 10 -9.48 -11.91 74.73
CA ARG A 10 -8.27 -12.76 74.59
C ARG A 10 -7.89 -13.04 73.13
N GLU A 11 -6.66 -12.67 72.80
CA GLU A 11 -5.85 -13.08 71.65
C GLU A 11 -5.62 -14.60 71.60
N VAL A 12 -5.48 -15.14 70.40
CA VAL A 12 -4.51 -16.21 70.13
C VAL A 12 -3.77 -15.86 68.83
N GLU A 13 -2.64 -15.19 69.03
CA GLU A 13 -1.49 -15.19 68.14
C GLU A 13 -0.86 -16.59 68.08
N ARG A 14 -0.47 -17.06 66.90
CA ARG A 14 0.61 -18.05 66.79
C ARG A 14 1.45 -17.83 65.53
N SER A 15 2.65 -17.36 65.79
CA SER A 15 3.85 -17.19 64.97
C SER A 15 4.28 -18.50 64.28
N ASP A 16 4.67 -18.48 63.00
CA ASP A 16 6.04 -18.30 62.45
C ASP A 16 6.79 -19.64 62.29
N PRO A 17 7.60 -19.83 61.22
CA PRO A 17 9.03 -19.66 61.44
C PRO A 17 9.84 -19.13 60.24
N ARG A 18 10.56 -18.04 60.50
CA ARG A 18 12.02 -17.86 60.29
C ARG A 18 12.59 -17.98 58.86
N ALA A 19 12.94 -16.80 58.34
CA ALA A 19 13.88 -16.50 57.24
C ALA A 19 15.33 -17.02 57.49
N PRO A 20 16.26 -17.04 56.50
CA PRO A 20 16.91 -15.79 56.07
C PRO A 20 17.44 -15.69 54.61
N ALA A 21 17.61 -14.43 54.18
CA ALA A 21 18.69 -13.89 53.34
C ALA A 21 18.80 -14.19 51.81
N ASP A 22 18.87 -13.06 51.09
CA ASP A 22 19.80 -12.74 49.99
C ASP A 22 19.59 -13.25 48.55
N ARG A 23 19.40 -12.23 47.70
CA ARG A 23 19.72 -12.06 46.27
C ARG A 23 18.77 -12.62 45.18
N PRO A 24 18.43 -11.78 44.18
CA PRO A 24 17.73 -12.19 42.96
C PRO A 24 18.74 -12.88 42.00
N PRO A 25 18.32 -13.82 41.14
CA PRO A 25 18.05 -13.40 39.75
C PRO A 25 17.07 -14.30 38.94
N ARG A 26 16.78 -13.79 37.74
CA ARG A 26 16.30 -14.44 36.50
C ARG A 26 14.80 -14.39 36.21
N ARG A 27 14.45 -13.34 35.46
CA ARG A 27 13.52 -13.40 34.33
C ARG A 27 13.78 -14.66 33.48
N VAL A 28 12.70 -15.35 33.14
CA VAL A 28 12.51 -16.09 31.89
C VAL A 28 11.03 -15.89 31.55
N GLU A 29 10.66 -14.79 30.90
CA GLU A 29 10.46 -14.71 29.45
C GLU A 29 9.62 -15.87 28.91
N ARG A 30 8.31 -15.62 28.79
CA ARG A 30 7.45 -16.26 27.80
C ARG A 30 6.39 -15.26 27.35
N GLU A 31 6.86 -14.25 26.64
CA GLU A 31 6.05 -13.33 25.83
C GLU A 31 6.05 -13.89 24.39
N PRO A 32 4.95 -13.80 23.62
CA PRO A 32 4.83 -14.49 22.33
C PRO A 32 5.80 -13.89 21.29
N ASP A 33 6.79 -14.69 20.92
CA ASP A 33 7.95 -14.39 20.09
C ASP A 33 7.67 -14.28 18.57
N ASN A 34 6.47 -13.82 18.17
CA ASN A 34 6.11 -13.68 16.76
C ASN A 34 6.18 -12.23 16.27
N ALA A 35 5.85 -11.25 17.12
CA ALA A 35 5.89 -9.84 16.73
C ALA A 35 7.34 -9.34 16.52
N ARG A 36 8.27 -9.74 17.38
CA ARG A 36 9.69 -9.33 17.26
C ARG A 36 10.42 -9.94 16.08
N ARG A 37 10.05 -11.15 15.63
CA ARG A 37 10.66 -11.75 14.44
C ARG A 37 10.24 -11.01 13.18
N VAL A 38 8.97 -10.64 13.05
CA VAL A 38 8.48 -9.91 11.88
C VAL A 38 9.10 -8.52 11.81
N THR A 39 9.15 -7.76 12.92
CA THR A 39 9.80 -6.44 12.91
C THR A 39 11.30 -6.51 12.65
N LEU A 40 12.00 -7.53 13.17
CA LEU A 40 13.44 -7.69 12.93
C LEU A 40 13.73 -8.15 11.50
N THR A 41 12.90 -9.02 10.91
CA THR A 41 13.04 -9.43 9.50
C THR A 41 12.78 -8.26 8.55
N ILE A 42 11.75 -7.45 8.79
CA ILE A 42 11.47 -6.25 7.99
C ILE A 42 12.62 -5.24 8.11
N ALA A 43 13.10 -4.96 9.33
CA ALA A 43 14.23 -4.06 9.53
C ALA A 43 15.52 -4.56 8.85
N LEU A 44 15.77 -5.87 8.83
CA LEU A 44 16.93 -6.47 8.18
C LEU A 44 16.82 -6.41 6.65
N VAL A 45 15.62 -6.65 6.09
CA VAL A 45 15.33 -6.51 4.65
C VAL A 45 15.52 -5.06 4.20
N VAL A 46 14.94 -4.09 4.93
CA VAL A 46 15.08 -2.66 4.62
C VAL A 46 16.54 -2.21 4.72
N THR A 47 17.26 -2.66 5.75
CA THR A 47 18.70 -2.33 5.89
C THR A 47 19.54 -2.98 4.78
N PHE A 48 19.22 -4.20 4.35
CA PHE A 48 19.93 -4.88 3.27
C PHE A 48 19.66 -4.24 1.91
N LEU A 49 18.41 -3.85 1.63
CA LEU A 49 18.03 -3.06 0.45
C LEU A 49 18.75 -1.71 0.43
N PHE A 50 18.80 -1.01 1.55
CA PHE A 50 19.50 0.26 1.68
C PHE A 50 21.01 0.10 1.43
N LEU A 51 21.65 -0.97 1.93
CA LEU A 51 23.06 -1.27 1.66
C LEU A 51 23.31 -1.68 0.20
N LEU A 52 22.37 -2.38 -0.45
CA LEU A 52 22.46 -2.75 -1.87
C LEU A 52 22.36 -1.51 -2.78
N VAL A 53 21.43 -0.60 -2.49
CA VAL A 53 21.29 0.69 -3.18
C VAL A 53 22.54 1.55 -2.98
N THR A 54 23.09 1.58 -1.77
CA THR A 54 24.29 2.38 -1.46
C THR A 54 25.56 1.77 -2.07
N ALA A 55 25.68 0.45 -2.17
CA ALA A 55 26.82 -0.21 -2.80
C ALA A 55 26.73 -0.23 -4.34
N GLY A 56 25.51 -0.30 -4.90
CA GLY A 56 25.27 -0.23 -6.35
C GLY A 56 25.43 1.19 -6.93
N GLY A 57 25.15 2.23 -6.15
CA GLY A 57 25.21 3.63 -6.60
C GLY A 57 26.62 4.19 -6.83
N ILE A 58 27.69 3.52 -6.37
CA ILE A 58 29.07 4.02 -6.53
C ILE A 58 29.75 3.44 -7.79
N GLY A 59 29.19 2.38 -8.40
CA GLY A 59 29.81 1.69 -9.54
C GLY A 59 29.68 2.39 -10.90
N TRP A 60 28.72 3.30 -11.05
CA TRP A 60 28.44 3.92 -12.36
C TRP A 60 29.29 5.15 -12.65
N PHE A 61 29.99 5.71 -11.66
CA PHE A 61 30.74 6.96 -11.81
C PHE A 61 32.22 6.81 -12.21
N LEU A 62 32.70 5.60 -12.54
CA LEU A 62 34.10 5.38 -12.96
C LEU A 62 34.31 4.70 -14.33
N SER A 63 33.26 4.44 -15.13
CA SER A 63 33.42 3.81 -16.45
C SER A 63 33.50 4.80 -17.63
N GLY A 64 33.73 6.09 -17.35
CA GLY A 64 33.78 7.15 -18.37
C GLY A 64 35.14 7.83 -18.47
N ALA A 65 36.22 7.09 -18.74
CA ALA A 65 37.48 7.65 -19.23
C ALA A 65 38.38 6.54 -19.79
N ASP A 66 38.54 6.51 -21.12
CA ASP A 66 39.82 6.34 -21.84
C ASP A 66 39.56 5.87 -23.27
N GLY A 67 40.08 6.60 -24.26
CA GLY A 67 40.05 6.15 -25.65
C GLY A 67 40.31 7.21 -26.73
N ASP A 68 41.36 8.02 -26.59
CA ASP A 68 42.01 8.66 -27.75
C ASP A 68 43.16 7.74 -28.21
N GLY A 69 43.24 7.42 -29.51
CA GLY A 69 44.32 6.58 -30.02
C GLY A 69 44.08 5.93 -31.39
N SER A 70 44.41 6.68 -32.43
CA SER A 70 44.74 6.29 -33.82
C SER A 70 45.02 4.80 -34.12
N GLY A 71 44.41 4.30 -35.20
CA GLY A 71 44.84 3.06 -35.87
C GLY A 71 44.22 2.88 -37.26
N THR A 72 44.93 3.34 -38.29
CA THR A 72 44.65 3.05 -39.71
C THR A 72 45.03 1.61 -40.07
N ARG A 73 44.11 0.83 -40.66
CA ARG A 73 44.26 0.18 -41.99
C ARG A 73 43.13 -0.80 -42.31
N ASP A 74 42.88 -0.84 -43.62
CA ASP A 74 41.94 -1.61 -44.43
C ASP A 74 41.85 -3.12 -44.13
N ASP A 75 40.67 -3.71 -44.29
CA ASP A 75 40.43 -4.66 -45.39
C ASP A 75 38.94 -5.04 -45.50
N ALA A 76 38.51 -5.23 -46.75
CA ALA A 76 37.15 -5.53 -47.17
C ALA A 76 36.80 -7.02 -47.02
N ALA A 77 35.55 -7.33 -46.67
CA ALA A 77 34.76 -8.42 -47.25
C ALA A 77 33.31 -8.33 -46.79
N SER A 78 32.39 -8.34 -47.76
CA SER A 78 30.96 -8.57 -47.59
C SER A 78 30.69 -9.92 -46.93
N ASP A 79 29.76 -9.98 -45.99
CA ASP A 79 28.78 -11.06 -45.98
C ASP A 79 27.43 -10.56 -45.46
N ASP A 80 26.41 -11.06 -46.12
CA ASP A 80 25.01 -10.68 -46.06
C ASP A 80 24.34 -11.64 -45.08
N THR A 81 24.08 -11.20 -43.84
CA THR A 81 23.27 -11.97 -42.91
C THR A 81 22.25 -11.06 -42.26
N ALA A 82 21.02 -11.19 -42.74
CA ALA A 82 19.82 -10.81 -42.03
C ALA A 82 19.73 -11.63 -40.74
N GLU A 83 20.01 -11.00 -39.60
CA GLU A 83 19.62 -11.52 -38.30
C GLU A 83 18.75 -10.47 -37.61
N GLU A 84 17.52 -10.93 -37.36
CA GLU A 84 16.61 -10.59 -36.28
C GLU A 84 16.83 -9.25 -35.58
N SER A 85 15.88 -8.35 -35.79
CA SER A 85 15.62 -7.25 -34.86
C SER A 85 15.36 -7.86 -33.48
N GLU A 86 16.37 -7.85 -32.62
CA GLU A 86 16.19 -8.00 -31.19
C GLU A 86 15.16 -6.96 -30.74
N PRO A 87 14.10 -7.34 -29.99
CA PRO A 87 13.26 -6.34 -29.37
C PRO A 87 14.15 -5.65 -28.33
N THR A 88 14.59 -4.43 -28.65
CA THR A 88 15.08 -3.49 -27.65
C THR A 88 14.00 -3.42 -26.57
N THR A 89 14.27 -4.03 -25.41
CA THR A 89 13.63 -3.76 -24.13
C THR A 89 13.98 -2.33 -23.74
N GLY A 90 13.38 -1.38 -24.48
CA GLY A 90 13.28 -0.01 -24.05
C GLY A 90 12.28 0.02 -22.91
N SER A 91 12.68 0.59 -21.77
CA SER A 91 11.82 1.15 -20.73
C SER A 91 10.99 2.31 -21.31
N GLY A 92 10.20 2.01 -22.35
CA GLY A 92 9.13 2.87 -22.79
C GLY A 92 7.92 2.66 -21.87
N PRO A 93 7.04 3.66 -21.74
CA PRO A 93 5.77 3.49 -21.06
C PRO A 93 5.09 2.21 -21.58
N PRO A 94 4.46 1.41 -20.70
CA PRO A 94 3.72 0.25 -21.15
C PRO A 94 2.72 0.69 -22.23
N PRO A 95 2.51 -0.12 -23.30
CA PRO A 95 1.60 0.26 -24.37
C PRO A 95 0.22 0.51 -23.75
N GLY A 96 -0.20 1.78 -23.72
CA GLY A 96 -1.48 2.20 -23.17
C GLY A 96 -2.61 1.41 -23.81
N GLY A 97 -3.44 0.79 -22.98
CA GLY A 97 -4.48 -0.11 -23.43
C GLY A 97 -5.84 0.55 -23.37
N GLU A 98 -6.51 0.71 -24.52
CA GLU A 98 -7.97 0.81 -24.54
C GLU A 98 -8.55 -0.54 -24.11
N GLY A 99 -9.41 -0.57 -23.08
CA GLY A 99 -9.97 -1.83 -22.62
C GLY A 99 -10.78 -1.71 -21.33
N SER A 100 -11.41 -2.81 -20.93
CA SER A 100 -12.05 -2.93 -19.63
C SER A 100 -11.20 -3.81 -18.73
N VAL A 101 -11.02 -3.38 -17.48
CA VAL A 101 -10.52 -4.22 -16.40
C VAL A 101 -11.71 -4.90 -15.75
N THR A 102 -11.65 -6.22 -15.62
CA THR A 102 -12.59 -6.99 -14.80
C THR A 102 -11.80 -7.75 -13.76
N ASP A 103 -11.97 -7.35 -12.50
CA ASP A 103 -11.34 -7.99 -11.36
C ASP A 103 -12.33 -8.97 -10.72
N SER A 104 -12.18 -10.24 -11.06
CA SER A 104 -13.07 -11.30 -10.57
C SER A 104 -12.95 -11.54 -9.06
N ARG A 105 -11.86 -11.11 -8.41
CA ARG A 105 -11.67 -11.33 -6.96
C ARG A 105 -12.41 -10.30 -6.14
N SER A 106 -12.42 -9.04 -6.58
CA SER A 106 -13.22 -7.98 -5.96
C SER A 106 -14.66 -7.96 -6.47
N GLY A 107 -14.90 -8.42 -7.70
CA GLY A 107 -16.20 -8.28 -8.34
C GLY A 107 -16.43 -6.88 -8.90
N LEU A 108 -15.35 -6.14 -9.20
CA LEU A 108 -15.40 -4.81 -9.80
C LEU A 108 -14.95 -4.85 -11.27
N ALA A 109 -15.51 -3.95 -12.06
CA ALA A 109 -15.07 -3.70 -13.42
C ALA A 109 -15.07 -2.19 -13.72
N TYR A 110 -14.11 -1.75 -14.53
CA TYR A 110 -14.00 -0.35 -14.98
C TYR A 110 -13.33 -0.30 -16.36
N VAL A 111 -13.36 0.87 -17.00
CA VAL A 111 -12.65 1.12 -18.26
C VAL A 111 -11.27 1.69 -17.95
N LEU A 112 -10.23 1.15 -18.60
CA LEU A 112 -8.88 1.70 -18.49
C LEU A 112 -8.87 3.15 -19.01
N PRO A 113 -8.21 4.09 -18.30
CA PRO A 113 -8.29 5.50 -18.66
C PRO A 113 -7.63 5.89 -20.00
N GLY A 114 -6.98 4.95 -20.69
CA GLY A 114 -6.45 5.12 -22.03
C GLY A 114 -4.92 5.23 -22.08
N GLU A 115 -4.41 6.18 -22.86
CA GLU A 115 -2.97 6.36 -23.07
C GLU A 115 -2.22 6.62 -21.75
N GLY A 116 -1.03 6.06 -21.61
CA GLY A 116 -0.20 6.17 -20.41
C GLY A 116 -0.61 5.25 -19.25
N TRP A 117 -1.81 4.66 -19.29
CA TRP A 117 -2.28 3.70 -18.29
C TRP A 117 -2.10 2.26 -18.74
N ALA A 118 -1.58 1.44 -17.82
CA ALA A 118 -1.45 0.00 -18.04
C ALA A 118 -1.76 -0.80 -16.79
N ARG A 119 -2.44 -1.94 -16.97
CA ARG A 119 -2.69 -2.91 -15.91
C ARG A 119 -1.49 -3.84 -15.78
N LEU A 120 -1.01 -4.02 -14.55
CA LEU A 120 0.01 -5.01 -14.24
C LEU A 120 -0.52 -6.45 -14.40
N GLY A 121 0.38 -7.39 -14.65
CA GLY A 121 0.05 -8.82 -14.64
C GLY A 121 -0.37 -9.28 -13.23
N ASP A 122 -1.25 -10.28 -13.16
CA ASP A 122 -1.78 -10.79 -11.87
C ASP A 122 -0.69 -11.30 -10.90
N ASP A 123 0.48 -11.68 -11.43
CA ASP A 123 1.66 -12.11 -10.67
C ASP A 123 2.50 -10.95 -10.10
N GLN A 124 2.24 -9.73 -10.58
CA GLN A 124 2.92 -8.50 -10.17
C GLN A 124 2.09 -7.65 -9.19
N VAL A 125 0.82 -8.01 -8.99
CA VAL A 125 -0.07 -7.31 -8.07
C VAL A 125 0.33 -7.64 -6.61
N PRO A 126 0.54 -6.62 -5.74
CA PRO A 126 0.76 -6.84 -4.32
C PRO A 126 -0.37 -7.66 -3.69
N ALA A 127 -0.05 -8.49 -2.69
CA ALA A 127 -0.97 -9.50 -2.15
C ALA A 127 -2.24 -8.93 -1.49
N GLU A 128 -2.16 -7.67 -1.05
CA GLU A 128 -3.25 -6.87 -0.49
C GLU A 128 -4.28 -6.43 -1.54
N TYR A 129 -3.89 -6.36 -2.81
CA TYR A 129 -4.75 -5.94 -3.92
C TYR A 129 -5.09 -7.12 -4.81
N SER A 130 -6.13 -6.94 -5.63
CA SER A 130 -6.54 -7.91 -6.64
C SER A 130 -6.38 -7.41 -8.08
N SER A 131 -6.30 -6.10 -8.28
CA SER A 131 -5.81 -5.51 -9.53
C SER A 131 -4.96 -4.29 -9.24
N TYR A 132 -4.03 -4.00 -10.14
CA TYR A 132 -3.14 -2.86 -10.07
C TYR A 132 -2.94 -2.28 -11.46
N THR A 133 -3.24 -1.00 -11.63
CA THR A 133 -3.07 -0.26 -12.89
C THR A 133 -2.22 0.96 -12.59
N VAL A 134 -1.21 1.21 -13.41
CA VAL A 134 -0.26 2.31 -13.24
C VAL A 134 -0.36 3.31 -14.37
N PHE A 135 -0.02 4.55 -14.06
CA PHE A 135 0.31 5.60 -15.01
C PHE A 135 1.80 5.89 -14.93
N GLY A 136 2.46 5.93 -16.09
CA GLY A 136 3.91 6.15 -16.17
C GLY A 136 4.72 4.85 -16.05
N SER A 137 5.79 4.86 -15.27
CA SER A 137 6.69 3.70 -15.10
C SER A 137 6.09 2.65 -14.17
N GLU A 138 6.25 1.36 -14.49
CA GLU A 138 5.79 0.27 -13.61
C GLU A 138 6.59 0.19 -12.30
N ASP A 139 7.88 0.55 -12.33
CA ASP A 139 8.77 0.49 -11.16
C ASP A 139 8.60 1.68 -10.20
N ASP A 140 8.13 2.82 -10.71
CA ASP A 140 7.92 4.07 -9.97
C ASP A 140 6.77 4.85 -10.61
N PRO A 141 5.51 4.44 -10.34
CA PRO A 141 4.35 5.00 -11.02
C PRO A 141 4.01 6.40 -10.50
N ASP A 142 3.69 7.30 -11.43
CA ASP A 142 3.24 8.66 -11.12
C ASP A 142 1.81 8.67 -10.54
N ALA A 143 1.02 7.69 -10.94
CA ALA A 143 -0.29 7.42 -10.38
C ALA A 143 -0.65 5.93 -10.50
N MET A 144 -1.61 5.50 -9.68
CA MET A 144 -2.07 4.13 -9.66
C MET A 144 -3.56 4.04 -9.39
N ILE A 145 -4.18 2.97 -9.88
CA ILE A 145 -5.53 2.54 -9.56
C ILE A 145 -5.45 1.08 -9.09
N VAL A 146 -5.92 0.83 -7.88
CA VAL A 146 -5.95 -0.51 -7.28
C VAL A 146 -7.37 -0.90 -6.93
N THR A 147 -7.64 -2.20 -7.00
CA THR A 147 -8.88 -2.79 -6.50
C THR A 147 -8.57 -3.89 -5.49
N GLY A 148 -9.50 -4.12 -4.58
CA GLY A 148 -9.33 -5.13 -3.54
C GLY A 148 -10.64 -5.47 -2.85
N THR A 149 -10.55 -6.26 -1.80
CA THR A 149 -11.69 -6.55 -0.93
C THR A 149 -11.35 -6.29 0.52
N GLU A 150 -12.36 -5.86 1.26
CA GLU A 150 -12.25 -5.48 2.66
C GLU A 150 -13.33 -6.17 3.49
N GLU A 151 -13.06 -6.40 4.77
CA GLU A 151 -14.06 -6.92 5.71
C GLU A 151 -14.83 -5.75 6.32
N LEU A 152 -16.14 -5.68 6.10
CA LEU A 152 -16.96 -4.54 6.55
C LEU A 152 -17.51 -4.73 7.98
N GLY A 153 -17.43 -5.95 8.51
CA GLY A 153 -18.04 -6.29 9.79
C GLY A 153 -19.58 -6.32 9.72
N PRO A 154 -20.25 -7.24 10.45
CA PRO A 154 -21.68 -7.52 10.25
C PRO A 154 -22.64 -6.43 10.76
N LEU A 155 -22.14 -5.36 11.39
CA LEU A 155 -22.96 -4.38 12.11
C LEU A 155 -22.55 -2.92 11.87
N GLU A 156 -21.48 -2.68 11.12
CA GLU A 156 -21.02 -1.32 10.84
C GLU A 156 -21.69 -0.79 9.57
N PRO A 157 -22.24 0.44 9.59
CA PRO A 157 -22.69 1.08 8.37
C PRO A 157 -21.50 1.32 7.43
N ILE A 158 -21.66 1.00 6.14
CA ILE A 158 -20.59 1.16 5.14
C ILE A 158 -19.99 2.57 5.11
N ALA A 159 -20.76 3.61 5.40
CA ALA A 159 -20.26 4.98 5.47
C ALA A 159 -19.23 5.19 6.61
N ALA A 160 -19.40 4.51 7.75
CA ALA A 160 -18.47 4.61 8.88
C ALA A 160 -17.18 3.84 8.58
N THR A 161 -17.30 2.62 8.05
CA THR A 161 -16.16 1.80 7.63
C THR A 161 -15.40 2.47 6.49
N GLY A 162 -16.11 2.94 5.46
CA GLY A 162 -15.54 3.63 4.31
C GLY A 162 -14.80 4.92 4.69
N LEU A 163 -15.33 5.73 5.60
CA LEU A 163 -14.62 6.91 6.09
C LEU A 163 -13.34 6.54 6.87
N SER A 164 -13.40 5.46 7.66
CA SER A 164 -12.23 4.98 8.40
C SER A 164 -11.13 4.51 7.44
N LEU A 165 -11.48 3.74 6.41
CA LEU A 165 -10.56 3.29 5.36
C LEU A 165 -9.98 4.47 4.57
N ALA A 166 -10.81 5.43 4.15
CA ALA A 166 -10.35 6.63 3.46
C ALA A 166 -9.37 7.44 4.34
N THR A 167 -9.60 7.48 5.65
CA THR A 167 -8.72 8.17 6.61
C THR A 167 -7.40 7.45 6.81
N GLU A 168 -7.43 6.12 6.88
CA GLU A 168 -6.23 5.29 6.95
C GLU A 168 -5.35 5.51 5.72
N MET A 169 -5.93 5.46 4.52
CA MET A 169 -5.18 5.65 3.28
C MET A 169 -4.73 7.09 3.05
N ALA A 170 -5.52 8.08 3.48
CA ALA A 170 -5.06 9.47 3.53
C ALA A 170 -3.78 9.60 4.37
N GLY A 171 -3.69 8.89 5.49
CA GLY A 171 -2.52 8.89 6.37
C GLY A 171 -1.25 8.38 5.69
N GLU A 172 -1.37 7.40 4.79
CA GLU A 172 -0.23 6.84 4.05
C GLU A 172 0.33 7.84 3.00
N LEU A 173 -0.54 8.63 2.39
CA LEU A 173 -0.17 9.66 1.41
C LEU A 173 0.52 10.88 2.06
N VAL A 174 0.23 11.15 3.32
CA VAL A 174 0.68 12.35 4.05
C VAL A 174 2.14 12.27 4.53
N THR A 175 2.92 11.26 4.11
CA THR A 175 4.34 11.14 4.47
C THR A 175 5.21 12.37 4.11
N GLY A 176 4.71 13.29 3.26
CA GLY A 176 5.30 14.60 2.94
C GLY A 176 4.87 15.81 3.78
N GLY A 177 3.98 15.66 4.78
CA GLY A 177 3.56 16.74 5.69
C GLY A 177 2.47 17.68 5.16
N ALA A 178 1.73 17.28 4.12
CA ALA A 178 0.57 18.02 3.60
C ALA A 178 -0.71 17.66 4.38
N ASP A 179 -1.57 18.65 4.63
CA ASP A 179 -2.90 18.41 5.22
C ASP A 179 -3.84 17.86 4.14
N LEU A 180 -3.85 16.53 3.95
CA LEU A 180 -4.76 15.89 2.99
C LEU A 180 -6.20 15.92 3.54
N ARG A 181 -7.08 16.65 2.85
CA ARG A 181 -8.51 16.73 3.20
C ARG A 181 -9.24 15.53 2.63
N ILE A 182 -10.21 15.01 3.38
CA ILE A 182 -11.10 13.95 2.92
C ILE A 182 -12.48 14.55 2.76
N GLU A 183 -13.04 14.43 1.57
CA GLU A 183 -14.39 14.91 1.26
C GLU A 183 -15.25 13.71 0.83
N PRO A 184 -16.22 13.28 1.65
CA PRO A 184 -17.15 12.21 1.27
C PRO A 184 -17.95 12.59 0.02
N SER A 185 -18.09 11.64 -0.89
CA SER A 185 -18.96 11.76 -2.05
C SER A 185 -20.44 11.71 -1.66
N GLU A 186 -21.28 12.39 -2.44
CA GLU A 186 -22.74 12.27 -2.33
C GLU A 186 -23.26 10.92 -2.81
N GLU A 187 -22.46 10.20 -3.62
CA GLU A 187 -22.83 8.88 -4.12
C GLU A 187 -22.78 7.84 -2.99
N THR A 188 -23.95 7.27 -2.68
CA THR A 188 -24.16 6.32 -1.58
C THR A 188 -24.51 4.93 -2.07
N THR A 189 -24.55 4.72 -3.39
CA THR A 189 -24.83 3.43 -4.01
C THR A 189 -24.07 3.25 -5.31
N LEU A 190 -23.62 2.04 -5.58
CA LEU A 190 -23.06 1.59 -6.86
C LEU A 190 -23.85 0.37 -7.31
N ASP A 191 -24.47 0.41 -8.50
CA ASP A 191 -25.35 -0.66 -9.01
C ASP A 191 -26.40 -1.15 -8.01
N ASP A 192 -27.15 -0.21 -7.40
CA ASP A 192 -28.17 -0.47 -6.36
C ASP A 192 -27.63 -1.11 -5.06
N ARG A 193 -26.31 -1.22 -4.89
CA ARG A 193 -25.67 -1.70 -3.66
C ARG A 193 -25.19 -0.53 -2.81
N PRO A 194 -25.27 -0.61 -1.46
CA PRO A 194 -24.70 0.41 -0.59
C PRO A 194 -23.22 0.65 -0.89
N ALA A 195 -22.83 1.92 -1.00
CA ALA A 195 -21.46 2.32 -1.26
C ALA A 195 -21.10 3.57 -0.44
N PHE A 196 -19.80 3.77 -0.30
CA PHE A 196 -19.22 5.00 0.22
C PHE A 196 -18.09 5.42 -0.72
N GLY A 197 -18.16 6.64 -1.23
CA GLY A 197 -17.07 7.28 -1.97
C GLY A 197 -16.46 8.44 -1.20
N ALA A 198 -15.20 8.77 -1.48
CA ALA A 198 -14.54 9.97 -1.00
C ALA A 198 -13.46 10.44 -1.97
N THR A 199 -13.21 11.74 -2.01
CA THR A 199 -11.99 12.31 -2.58
C THR A 199 -10.98 12.59 -1.46
N LEU A 200 -9.71 12.47 -1.79
CA LEU A 200 -8.57 12.69 -0.92
C LEU A 200 -7.68 13.76 -1.55
N GLY A 201 -7.49 14.88 -0.85
CA GLY A 201 -6.80 16.05 -1.38
C GLY A 201 -7.66 16.89 -2.32
N ASP A 202 -7.05 17.90 -2.93
CA ASP A 202 -7.67 18.74 -3.95
C ASP A 202 -6.79 18.65 -5.22
N PRO A 203 -7.36 18.27 -6.38
CA PRO A 203 -6.59 18.16 -7.61
C PRO A 203 -5.96 19.50 -8.04
N SER A 204 -6.49 20.63 -7.58
CA SER A 204 -6.00 21.97 -7.90
C SER A 204 -4.78 22.40 -7.08
N ASP A 205 -4.53 21.73 -5.95
CA ASP A 205 -3.50 22.14 -4.99
C ASP A 205 -2.13 21.57 -5.35
N GLY A 206 -2.04 20.65 -6.31
CA GLY A 206 -0.81 19.96 -6.71
C GLY A 206 -0.21 19.08 -5.60
N ASN A 207 -0.92 18.90 -4.49
CA ASN A 207 -0.47 18.22 -3.28
C ASN A 207 -1.14 16.84 -3.16
N GLY A 208 -0.92 15.99 -4.16
CA GLY A 208 -1.50 14.64 -4.21
C GLY A 208 -3.02 14.65 -4.39
N TYR A 209 -3.52 13.74 -5.22
CA TYR A 209 -4.95 13.54 -5.42
C TYR A 209 -5.29 12.07 -5.24
N GLY A 210 -6.45 11.79 -4.66
CA GLY A 210 -6.97 10.45 -4.55
C GLY A 210 -8.48 10.38 -4.65
N ARG A 211 -8.97 9.25 -5.13
CA ARG A 211 -10.39 8.91 -5.12
C ARG A 211 -10.52 7.51 -4.54
N PHE A 212 -11.48 7.34 -3.65
CA PHE A 212 -11.74 6.08 -2.96
C PHE A 212 -13.21 5.72 -3.08
N LEU A 213 -13.50 4.45 -3.29
CA LEU A 213 -14.84 3.90 -3.21
C LEU A 213 -14.79 2.53 -2.57
N VAL A 214 -15.73 2.27 -1.67
CA VAL A 214 -16.03 0.93 -1.17
C VAL A 214 -17.51 0.63 -1.38
N VAL A 215 -17.81 -0.55 -1.90
CA VAL A 215 -19.18 -1.03 -2.15
C VAL A 215 -19.40 -2.33 -1.39
N GLN A 216 -20.60 -2.49 -0.83
CA GLN A 216 -21.00 -3.70 -0.16
C GLN A 216 -21.29 -4.81 -1.18
N VAL A 217 -20.55 -5.91 -1.11
CA VAL A 217 -20.77 -7.09 -1.98
C VAL A 217 -21.61 -8.14 -1.26
N THR A 218 -21.33 -8.37 0.03
CA THR A 218 -22.12 -9.19 0.97
C THR A 218 -22.27 -8.45 2.31
N ASP A 219 -23.04 -9.00 3.25
CA ASP A 219 -23.29 -8.36 4.56
C ASP A 219 -22.00 -8.03 5.34
N ASP A 220 -20.94 -8.81 5.13
CA ASP A 220 -19.66 -8.75 5.83
C ASP A 220 -18.46 -8.40 4.93
N ARG A 221 -18.65 -8.33 3.60
CA ARG A 221 -17.57 -8.12 2.63
C ARG A 221 -17.83 -6.93 1.72
N GLY A 222 -16.82 -6.08 1.60
CA GLY A 222 -16.75 -4.99 0.66
C GLY A 222 -15.79 -5.27 -0.48
N ALA A 223 -16.01 -4.61 -1.60
CA ALA A 223 -15.02 -4.42 -2.63
C ALA A 223 -14.65 -2.94 -2.67
N PHE A 224 -13.38 -2.64 -2.88
CA PHE A 224 -12.93 -1.25 -2.95
C PHE A 224 -12.14 -0.99 -4.22
N MET A 225 -12.15 0.28 -4.61
CA MET A 225 -11.29 0.88 -5.62
C MET A 225 -10.62 2.11 -5.03
N LEU A 226 -9.33 2.28 -5.32
CA LEU A 226 -8.54 3.41 -4.91
C LEU A 226 -7.72 3.90 -6.11
N GLY A 227 -7.89 5.16 -6.48
CA GLY A 227 -7.01 5.86 -7.40
C GLY A 227 -6.17 6.87 -6.65
N LEU A 228 -4.86 6.89 -6.89
CA LEU A 228 -3.91 7.81 -6.25
C LEU A 228 -2.98 8.41 -7.30
N ASN A 229 -2.83 9.73 -7.26
CA ASN A 229 -1.89 10.50 -8.04
C ASN A 229 -0.91 11.18 -7.07
N THR A 230 0.35 10.78 -7.16
CA THR A 230 1.43 11.27 -6.28
C THR A 230 2.29 12.32 -6.96
N SER A 231 2.26 12.41 -8.30
CA SER A 231 3.02 13.38 -9.08
C SER A 231 2.33 14.75 -9.18
N GLY A 232 1.02 14.81 -8.95
CA GLY A 232 0.21 16.02 -9.15
C GLY A 232 -0.14 16.26 -10.61
N ASP A 233 0.05 15.26 -11.48
CA ASP A 233 -0.21 15.36 -12.91
C ASP A 233 -1.72 15.43 -13.23
N GLU A 234 -2.11 16.34 -14.12
CA GLU A 234 -3.52 16.56 -14.47
C GLU A 234 -4.10 15.41 -15.31
N GLU A 235 -3.29 14.78 -16.18
CA GLU A 235 -3.72 13.66 -17.02
C GLU A 235 -3.96 12.41 -16.17
N ALA A 236 -3.09 12.16 -15.19
CA ALA A 236 -3.26 11.12 -14.19
C ALA A 236 -4.54 11.32 -13.36
N THR A 237 -4.79 12.55 -12.91
CA THR A 237 -6.02 12.90 -12.17
C THR A 237 -7.27 12.62 -13.01
N ALA A 238 -7.30 13.12 -14.25
CA ALA A 238 -8.41 12.90 -15.17
C ALA A 238 -8.61 11.40 -15.47
N GLY A 239 -7.51 10.64 -15.55
CA GLY A 239 -7.56 9.20 -15.76
C GLY A 239 -8.21 8.46 -14.58
N ILE A 240 -7.84 8.80 -13.35
CA ILE A 240 -8.49 8.27 -12.15
C ILE A 240 -9.99 8.56 -12.17
N ASP A 241 -10.39 9.79 -12.47
CA ASP A 241 -11.81 10.16 -12.51
C ASP A 241 -12.58 9.38 -13.58
N ALA A 242 -12.01 9.26 -14.79
CA ALA A 242 -12.61 8.50 -15.87
C ALA A 242 -12.79 7.00 -15.52
N ALA A 243 -11.83 6.40 -14.81
CA ALA A 243 -11.98 5.01 -14.35
C ALA A 243 -13.13 4.87 -13.37
N PHE A 244 -13.21 5.75 -12.37
CA PHE A 244 -14.28 5.69 -11.38
C PHE A 244 -15.66 6.00 -11.97
N ASP A 245 -15.74 6.86 -12.99
CA ASP A 245 -17.02 7.19 -13.65
C ASP A 245 -17.57 6.03 -14.50
N THR A 246 -16.73 5.02 -14.79
CA THR A 246 -17.13 3.79 -15.49
C THR A 246 -17.17 2.57 -14.58
N LEU A 247 -16.93 2.76 -13.28
CA LEU A 247 -16.91 1.69 -12.31
C LEU A 247 -18.29 1.03 -12.20
N GLY A 248 -18.27 -0.29 -12.10
CA GLY A 248 -19.44 -1.11 -11.82
C GLY A 248 -19.07 -2.40 -11.14
N THR A 249 -20.09 -3.15 -10.74
CA THR A 249 -20.00 -4.47 -10.15
C THR A 249 -20.33 -5.55 -11.19
N VAL A 250 -19.72 -6.73 -11.06
CA VAL A 250 -19.92 -7.90 -11.95
C VAL A 250 -20.63 -9.08 -11.28
#